data_AF-A0A327R517-F1
#
_entry.id   AF-A0A327R517-F1
#
_cell.length_a   1.000
_cell.length_b   1.000
_cell.length_c   1.000
_cell.angle_alpha   90.00
_cell.angle_beta   90.00
_cell.angle_gamma   90.00
#
_symmetry.space_group_name_H-M   'P 1'
#
loop_
_entity.id
_entity.type
_entity.pdbx_description
1 polymer ?
#
loop_
_entity_poly.entity_id
_entity_poly.type
_entity_poly.pdbx_seq_one_letter_code
_entity_poly.pdbx_strand_id
1 'polypeptide(L)'
;MHVAESCLVVAIHDLTGEIWLTRHTYLHTFKAGTIMINKMQNVYLVIKYNTLIPDLTLQLLIKQEFNLKTLRVTQQYLEIMDVHYDDGLPTIERISRSRKDGITVAYVKVVNEHFYLAVYIDEANEKIVNIGTEARNTVVFRAKSKTLSGDHLAAMTTLPIDFKQNKGDLLKFSLLDIAPSIKVGPVEEKLSELLDLIATDKEGVANLVTTANGNIQVIMDFHGGNQILGGVALSEEHIQKMAQLNLSFNFFVTSWGKRFK
;
A
#
# COMPACT_ATOMS: atom_id res chain seq x y z
N MET A 1 34.12 15.10 -10.61
CA MET A 1 33.49 14.06 -9.77
C MET A 1 32.69 14.77 -8.70
N HIS A 2 31.44 15.12 -8.98
CA HIS A 2 30.59 15.81 -8.01
C HIS A 2 29.82 14.76 -7.21
N VAL A 3 30.24 14.55 -5.97
CA VAL A 3 29.43 13.86 -4.98
C VAL A 3 28.36 14.85 -4.54
N ALA A 4 27.08 14.50 -4.75
CA ALA A 4 25.96 15.24 -4.19
C ALA A 4 25.67 14.65 -2.81
N GLU A 5 25.88 15.43 -1.75
CA GLU A 5 25.51 15.08 -0.38
C GLU A 5 24.45 16.07 0.13
N SER A 6 23.42 15.53 0.76
CA SER A 6 22.17 16.20 1.15
C SER A 6 22.15 16.49 2.66
N CYS A 7 21.46 17.54 3.09
CA CYS A 7 21.23 17.85 4.51
C CYS A 7 19.72 18.01 4.80
N LEU A 8 19.25 17.45 5.92
CA LEU A 8 17.90 17.62 6.44
C LEU A 8 17.95 18.64 7.59
N VAL A 9 17.17 19.71 7.50
CA VAL A 9 16.96 20.65 8.62
C VAL A 9 15.49 20.60 9.02
N VAL A 10 15.22 20.14 10.24
CA VAL A 10 13.88 20.14 10.85
C VAL A 10 13.87 21.20 11.95
N ALA A 11 12.88 22.09 11.91
CA ALA A 11 12.59 23.03 13.00
C ALA A 11 11.30 22.58 13.68
N ILE A 12 11.37 22.32 14.99
CA ILE A 12 10.21 22.02 15.83
C ILE A 12 10.02 23.20 16.78
N HIS A 13 8.79 23.69 16.89
CA HIS A 13 8.43 24.81 17.75
C HIS A 13 7.80 24.25 19.02
N ASP A 14 8.32 24.63 20.20
CA ASP A 14 7.58 24.46 21.45
C ASP A 14 6.79 25.75 21.78
N LEU A 15 5.89 25.67 22.75
CA LEU A 15 4.95 26.74 23.11
C LEU A 15 5.62 27.98 23.74
N THR A 16 6.95 28.03 23.87
CA THR A 16 7.67 29.14 24.52
C THR A 16 8.23 30.18 23.54
N GLY A 17 8.20 29.93 22.23
CA GLY A 17 8.68 30.89 21.24
C GLY A 17 10.19 30.81 20.96
N GLU A 18 10.89 29.80 21.47
CA GLU A 18 12.28 29.51 21.11
C GLU A 18 12.37 28.52 19.94
N ILE A 19 13.21 28.86 18.95
CA ILE A 19 13.53 27.98 17.82
C ILE A 19 14.81 27.23 18.20
N TRP A 20 14.70 25.91 18.40
CA TRP A 20 15.85 25.04 18.61
C TRP A 20 16.33 24.47 17.26
N LEU A 21 17.52 24.89 16.82
CA LEU A 21 18.23 24.25 15.73
C LEU A 21 19.10 23.13 16.30
N THR A 22 18.66 21.87 16.24
CA THR A 22 19.52 20.75 16.59
C THR A 22 20.51 20.48 15.46
N ARG A 23 21.74 20.96 15.64
CA ARG A 23 22.87 20.74 14.72
C ARG A 23 23.39 19.31 14.92
N HIS A 24 23.08 18.39 14.01
CA HIS A 24 23.97 17.24 13.81
C HIS A 24 25.10 17.71 12.89
N THR A 25 26.30 17.77 13.46
CA THR A 25 27.48 18.40 12.87
C THR A 25 28.02 17.56 11.72
N TYR A 26 27.85 18.02 10.48
CA TYR A 26 28.88 17.85 9.45
C TYR A 26 28.98 19.17 8.68
N LEU A 27 30.15 19.79 8.76
CA LEU A 27 30.50 21.05 8.10
C LEU A 27 30.76 20.79 6.61
N HIS A 28 30.14 21.56 5.71
CA HIS A 28 30.82 22.19 4.57
C HIS A 28 29.96 23.30 3.93
N THR A 29 30.64 24.30 3.35
CA THR A 29 30.13 25.60 2.87
C THR A 29 29.28 25.53 1.60
N PHE A 30 28.19 26.31 1.55
CA PHE A 30 27.40 26.58 0.33
C PHE A 30 27.39 28.05 -0.07
N LYS A 31 27.39 28.31 -1.38
CA LYS A 31 27.21 29.61 -2.02
C LYS A 31 25.78 29.76 -2.56
N ALA A 32 25.19 30.91 -2.25
CA ALA A 32 24.10 31.62 -2.93
C ALA A 32 22.74 30.91 -3.13
N GLY A 33 21.82 31.18 -2.19
CA GLY A 33 20.38 31.16 -2.37
C GLY A 33 19.71 31.93 -1.23
N THR A 34 18.85 32.91 -1.54
CA THR A 34 18.17 33.73 -0.53
C THR A 34 16.99 32.97 0.07
N ILE A 35 17.00 32.77 1.40
CA ILE A 35 15.88 32.21 2.16
C ILE A 35 15.07 33.38 2.72
N MET A 36 13.79 33.51 2.33
CA MET A 36 12.87 34.44 2.99
C MET A 36 11.98 33.68 3.97
N ILE A 37 12.14 33.96 5.26
CA ILE A 37 11.29 33.45 6.34
C ILE A 37 10.29 34.55 6.68
N ASN A 38 9.00 34.32 6.44
CA ASN A 38 7.95 35.24 6.87
C ASN A 38 7.27 34.69 8.14
N LYS A 39 7.20 35.54 9.16
CA LYS A 39 6.79 35.20 10.51
C LYS A 39 5.27 35.36 10.63
N MET A 40 4.49 34.39 10.16
CA MET A 40 3.09 34.21 10.57
C MET A 40 2.54 32.84 10.10
N GLN A 41 2.05 32.07 11.08
CA GLN A 41 1.21 30.86 10.98
C GLN A 41 1.87 29.59 10.38
N ASN A 42 1.97 28.54 11.21
CA ASN A 42 2.15 27.12 10.85
C ASN A 42 2.88 26.84 9.53
N VAL A 43 4.19 27.13 9.48
CA VAL A 43 4.99 26.94 8.27
C VAL A 43 5.69 25.59 8.31
N TYR A 44 5.34 24.71 7.38
CA TYR A 44 6.14 23.53 7.04
C TYR A 44 7.18 23.94 5.98
N LEU A 45 8.47 23.74 6.27
CA LEU A 45 9.53 23.96 5.29
C LEU A 45 9.64 22.73 4.38
N VAL A 46 9.24 22.86 3.12
CA VAL A 46 9.40 21.80 2.11
C VAL A 46 10.50 22.21 1.14
N ILE A 47 11.66 21.55 1.23
CA ILE A 47 12.76 21.76 0.29
C ILE A 47 12.46 20.92 -0.96
N LYS A 48 12.11 21.58 -2.07
CA LYS A 48 11.88 20.91 -3.36
C LYS A 48 13.24 20.61 -4.03
N TYR A 49 13.57 19.33 -4.13
CA TYR A 49 14.54 18.84 -5.11
C TYR A 49 13.78 18.26 -6.31
N ASN A 50 14.45 18.12 -7.45
CA ASN A 50 13.89 17.78 -8.76
C ASN A 50 13.40 16.30 -8.87
N THR A 51 12.79 15.75 -7.83
CA THR A 51 12.49 14.32 -7.67
C THR A 51 11.29 14.12 -6.74
N LEU A 52 10.11 13.84 -7.31
CA LEU A 52 8.85 13.42 -6.65
C LEU A 52 8.26 14.39 -5.60
N ILE A 53 6.93 14.44 -5.50
CA ILE A 53 6.27 15.20 -4.42
C ILE A 53 6.51 14.50 -3.07
N PRO A 54 7.00 15.19 -2.03
CA PRO A 54 7.17 14.60 -0.69
C PRO A 54 5.86 14.09 -0.09
N ASP A 55 5.91 13.00 0.68
CA ASP A 55 4.72 12.37 1.29
C ASP A 55 3.87 13.34 2.12
N LEU A 56 4.51 14.22 2.90
CA LEU A 56 3.81 15.24 3.68
C LEU A 56 3.06 16.23 2.79
N THR A 57 3.64 16.62 1.65
CA THR A 57 2.97 17.50 0.68
C THR A 57 1.76 16.81 0.07
N LEU A 58 1.85 15.51 -0.24
CA LEU A 58 0.70 14.72 -0.71
C LEU A 58 -0.40 14.65 0.35
N GLN A 59 -0.06 14.41 1.62
CA GLN A 59 -1.03 14.40 2.72
C GLN A 59 -1.75 15.75 2.87
N LEU A 60 -1.02 16.87 2.75
CA LEU A 60 -1.60 18.20 2.82
C LEU A 60 -2.52 18.50 1.63
N LEU A 61 -2.14 18.07 0.42
CA LEU A 61 -2.97 18.19 -0.78
C LEU A 61 -4.28 17.40 -0.63
N ILE A 62 -4.20 16.16 -0.14
CA ILE A 62 -5.36 15.30 0.14
C ILE A 62 -6.25 15.93 1.22
N LYS A 63 -5.67 16.42 2.31
CA LYS A 63 -6.40 17.13 3.36
C LYS A 63 -7.16 18.33 2.81
N GLN A 64 -6.52 19.12 1.96
CA GLN A 64 -7.16 20.28 1.33
C GLN A 64 -8.38 19.84 0.49
N GLU A 65 -8.24 18.79 -0.32
CA GLU A 65 -9.35 18.27 -1.11
C GLU A 65 -10.47 17.70 -0.23
N PHE A 66 -10.19 17.00 0.85
CA PHE A 66 -11.25 16.50 1.74
C PHE A 66 -11.98 17.61 2.50
N ASN A 67 -11.28 18.70 2.82
CA ASN A 67 -11.88 19.87 3.44
C ASN A 67 -12.77 20.64 2.44
N LEU A 68 -12.23 20.97 1.27
CA LEU A 68 -12.87 21.84 0.27
C LEU A 68 -13.81 21.10 -0.67
N LYS A 69 -13.62 19.79 -0.86
CA LYS A 69 -14.41 18.88 -1.71
C LYS A 69 -14.55 19.40 -3.13
N THR A 70 -13.43 19.77 -3.76
CA THR A 70 -13.45 20.43 -5.07
C THR A 70 -13.88 19.46 -6.18
N LEU A 71 -13.65 18.16 -6.02
CA LEU A 71 -14.17 17.13 -6.89
C LEU A 71 -15.54 16.66 -6.40
N ARG A 72 -16.50 16.55 -7.32
CA ARG A 72 -17.84 16.01 -7.03
C ARG A 72 -17.80 14.60 -6.44
N VAL A 73 -16.89 13.76 -6.91
CA VAL A 73 -16.71 12.39 -6.39
C VAL A 73 -16.23 12.40 -4.93
N THR A 74 -15.39 13.36 -4.52
CA THR A 74 -14.98 13.52 -3.13
C THR A 74 -16.17 13.81 -2.24
N GLN A 75 -17.05 14.73 -2.66
CA GLN A 75 -18.26 15.04 -1.92
C GLN A 75 -19.11 13.78 -1.74
N GLN A 76 -19.35 13.02 -2.81
CA GLN A 76 -20.17 11.80 -2.76
C GLN A 76 -19.60 10.76 -1.81
N TYR A 77 -18.29 10.49 -1.86
CA TYR A 77 -17.69 9.50 -0.95
C TYR A 77 -17.76 9.97 0.51
N LEU A 78 -17.43 11.23 0.77
CA LEU A 78 -17.42 11.78 2.14
C LEU A 78 -18.83 12.02 2.72
N GLU A 79 -19.90 11.88 1.93
CA GLU A 79 -21.28 11.86 2.44
C GLU A 79 -21.60 10.55 3.19
N ILE A 80 -20.89 9.46 2.90
CA ILE A 80 -21.17 8.14 3.50
C ILE A 80 -19.96 7.48 4.16
N MET A 81 -18.76 8.06 4.03
CA MET A 81 -17.50 7.55 4.56
C MET A 81 -16.80 8.58 5.45
N ASP A 82 -16.21 8.09 6.53
CA ASP A 82 -15.35 8.88 7.40
C ASP A 82 -13.87 8.51 7.13
N VAL A 83 -13.03 9.51 6.90
CA VAL A 83 -11.58 9.32 6.71
C VAL A 83 -10.90 9.21 8.07
N HIS A 84 -9.94 8.29 8.19
CA HIS A 84 -9.11 8.20 9.38
C HIS A 84 -8.05 9.31 9.37
N TYR A 85 -7.92 10.05 10.48
CA TYR A 85 -6.92 11.10 10.64
C TYR A 85 -5.98 10.76 11.81
N ASP A 86 -4.71 11.10 11.65
CA ASP A 86 -3.67 11.07 12.69
C ASP A 86 -2.97 12.43 12.72
N ASP A 87 -2.87 13.04 13.91
CA ASP A 87 -2.41 14.43 14.09
C ASP A 87 -3.07 15.44 13.12
N GLY A 88 -4.35 15.22 12.82
CA GLY A 88 -5.13 16.06 11.91
C GLY A 88 -4.75 15.96 10.43
N LEU A 89 -3.95 14.96 10.04
CA LEU A 89 -3.63 14.62 8.65
C LEU A 89 -4.31 13.29 8.26
N PRO A 90 -4.78 13.14 7.01
CA PRO A 90 -5.38 11.89 6.55
C PRO A 90 -4.34 10.77 6.60
N THR A 91 -4.70 9.64 7.21
CA THR A 91 -3.80 8.50 7.33
C THR A 91 -3.68 7.79 5.98
N ILE A 92 -2.48 7.84 5.40
CA ILE A 92 -2.14 7.14 4.16
C ILE A 92 -1.46 5.82 4.50
N GLU A 93 -2.06 4.72 4.06
CA GLU A 93 -1.54 3.36 4.29
C GLU A 93 -0.43 3.00 3.30
N ARG A 94 -0.51 3.54 2.07
CA ARG A 94 0.51 3.36 1.03
C ARG A 94 0.48 4.50 0.02
N ILE A 95 1.65 4.85 -0.52
CA ILE A 95 1.79 5.69 -1.71
C ILE A 95 2.44 4.85 -2.80
N SER A 96 1.73 4.65 -3.91
CA SER A 96 2.26 4.01 -5.11
C SER A 96 2.62 5.08 -6.14
N ARG A 97 3.89 5.11 -6.55
CA ARG A 97 4.40 6.10 -7.50
C ARG A 97 4.75 5.39 -8.81
N SER A 98 3.95 5.61 -9.85
CA SER A 98 4.26 5.10 -11.18
C SER A 98 5.04 6.16 -11.96
N ARG A 99 6.26 5.80 -12.39
CA ARG A 99 7.08 6.67 -13.24
C ARG A 99 6.59 6.74 -14.70
N LYS A 100 5.72 5.83 -15.13
CA LYS A 100 5.34 5.69 -16.55
C LYS A 100 4.23 6.64 -16.99
N ASP A 101 3.32 6.99 -16.08
CA ASP A 101 2.14 7.82 -16.34
C ASP A 101 2.14 9.13 -15.54
N GLY A 102 3.12 9.33 -14.64
CA GLY A 102 3.20 10.53 -13.79
C GLY A 102 2.08 10.61 -12.76
N ILE A 103 1.36 9.50 -12.54
CA ILE A 103 0.28 9.42 -11.56
C ILE A 103 0.79 8.71 -10.32
N THR A 104 0.60 9.38 -9.18
CA THR A 104 0.79 8.82 -7.86
C THR A 104 -0.55 8.50 -7.25
N VAL A 105 -0.68 7.31 -6.66
CA VAL A 105 -1.89 6.87 -5.98
C VAL A 105 -1.62 6.77 -4.49
N ALA A 106 -2.33 7.57 -3.70
CA ALA A 106 -2.33 7.49 -2.25
C ALA A 106 -3.55 6.70 -1.76
N TYR A 107 -3.32 5.64 -0.98
CA TYR A 107 -4.37 4.81 -0.40
C TYR A 107 -4.69 5.29 1.02
N VAL A 108 -5.78 6.05 1.15
CA VAL A 108 -6.21 6.65 2.40
C VAL A 108 -7.14 5.70 3.14
N LYS A 109 -6.92 5.55 4.45
CA LYS A 109 -7.70 4.68 5.32
C LYS A 109 -9.09 5.27 5.63
N VAL A 110 -10.11 4.42 5.56
CA VAL A 110 -11.49 4.74 5.93
C VAL A 110 -11.80 4.15 7.31
N VAL A 111 -12.49 4.90 8.16
CA VAL A 111 -12.82 4.50 9.53
C VAL A 111 -13.78 3.32 9.53
N ASN A 112 -13.44 2.26 10.27
CA ASN A 112 -14.24 1.04 10.44
C ASN A 112 -14.59 0.30 9.14
N GLU A 113 -13.82 0.52 8.08
CA GLU A 113 -14.01 -0.13 6.78
C GLU A 113 -12.77 -0.93 6.38
N HIS A 114 -12.98 -1.93 5.54
CA HIS A 114 -11.90 -2.79 5.05
C HIS A 114 -11.24 -2.26 3.77
N PHE A 115 -11.88 -1.35 3.04
CA PHE A 115 -11.38 -0.78 1.78
C PHE A 115 -10.71 0.60 1.99
N TYR A 116 -10.14 1.16 0.93
CA TYR A 116 -9.43 2.45 0.94
C TYR A 116 -10.07 3.45 -0.01
N LEU A 117 -9.82 4.74 0.22
CA LEU A 117 -9.95 5.76 -0.82
C LEU A 117 -8.64 5.86 -1.57
N ALA A 118 -8.65 5.54 -2.86
CA ALA A 118 -7.52 5.75 -3.76
C ALA A 118 -7.59 7.17 -4.33
N VAL A 119 -6.62 8.01 -3.96
CA VAL A 119 -6.49 9.38 -4.45
C VAL A 119 -5.44 9.42 -5.54
N TYR A 120 -5.85 9.80 -6.75
CA TYR A 120 -5.00 9.87 -7.93
C TYR A 120 -4.46 11.28 -8.09
N ILE A 121 -3.14 11.41 -8.08
CA ILE A 121 -2.43 12.68 -8.03
C ILE A 121 -1.54 12.76 -9.26
N ASP A 122 -1.79 13.78 -10.08
CA ASP A 122 -0.88 14.18 -11.15
C ASP A 122 0.28 14.93 -10.52
N GLU A 123 1.46 14.29 -10.49
CA GLU A 123 2.63 14.86 -9.84
C GLU A 123 3.19 16.07 -10.60
N ALA A 124 3.03 16.12 -11.93
CA ALA A 124 3.55 17.22 -12.73
C ALA A 124 2.78 18.53 -12.48
N ASN A 125 1.48 18.41 -12.20
CA ASN A 125 0.59 19.54 -11.94
C ASN A 125 0.24 19.72 -10.45
N GLU A 126 0.81 18.89 -9.56
CA GLU A 126 0.55 18.88 -8.11
C GLU A 126 -0.95 18.90 -7.78
N LYS A 127 -1.74 18.09 -8.51
CA LYS A 127 -3.21 18.15 -8.47
C LYS A 127 -3.83 16.77 -8.29
N ILE A 128 -4.87 16.70 -7.45
CA ILE A 128 -5.74 15.53 -7.39
C ILE A 128 -6.65 15.53 -8.62
N VAL A 129 -6.52 14.49 -9.44
CA VAL A 129 -7.28 14.34 -10.69
C VAL A 129 -8.48 13.42 -10.55
N ASN A 130 -8.48 12.52 -9.56
CA ASN A 130 -9.60 11.63 -9.28
C ASN A 130 -9.54 11.06 -7.87
N ILE A 131 -10.67 10.57 -7.36
CA ILE A 131 -10.76 9.74 -6.16
C ILE A 131 -11.67 8.55 -6.47
N GLY A 132 -11.24 7.36 -6.06
CA GLY A 132 -12.03 6.13 -6.15
C GLY A 132 -11.97 5.33 -4.86
N THR A 133 -12.73 4.25 -4.81
CA THR A 133 -12.58 3.22 -3.78
C THR A 133 -11.68 2.11 -4.28
N GLU A 134 -10.70 1.70 -3.49
CA GLU A 134 -9.88 0.52 -3.76
C GLU A 134 -10.23 -0.58 -2.76
N ALA A 135 -10.53 -1.78 -3.26
CA ALA A 135 -10.81 -2.93 -2.41
C ALA A 135 -9.59 -3.29 -1.55
N ARG A 136 -9.84 -3.89 -0.39
CA ARG A 136 -8.75 -4.59 0.29
C ARG A 136 -8.55 -5.93 -0.38
N ASN A 137 -7.39 -6.04 -1.01
CA ASN A 137 -6.96 -7.23 -1.72
C ASN A 137 -5.96 -7.98 -0.86
N THR A 138 -6.22 -9.25 -0.58
CA THR A 138 -5.26 -10.19 0.01
C THR A 138 -4.88 -11.20 -1.04
N VAL A 139 -3.59 -11.36 -1.33
CA VAL A 139 -3.06 -12.33 -2.30
C VAL A 139 -2.02 -13.16 -1.56
N VAL A 140 -2.18 -14.48 -1.53
CA VAL A 140 -1.26 -15.40 -0.86
C VAL A 140 -1.11 -16.68 -1.65
N PHE A 141 0.05 -17.31 -1.57
CA PHE A 141 0.18 -18.74 -1.83
C PHE A 141 -0.22 -19.47 -0.56
N ARG A 142 -1.16 -20.41 -0.66
CA ARG A 142 -1.67 -21.15 0.49
C ARG A 142 -1.59 -22.65 0.27
N ALA A 143 -0.95 -23.34 1.19
CA ALA A 143 -0.95 -24.80 1.29
C ALA A 143 -1.87 -25.26 2.43
N LYS A 144 -2.65 -26.31 2.19
CA LYS A 144 -3.58 -26.93 3.15
C LYS A 144 -3.41 -28.45 3.16
N SER A 145 -3.15 -29.03 4.32
CA SER A 145 -3.06 -30.49 4.47
C SER A 145 -3.94 -31.01 5.59
N LYS A 146 -4.65 -32.12 5.33
CA LYS A 146 -5.46 -32.83 6.34
C LYS A 146 -4.62 -33.79 7.20
N THR A 147 -3.40 -34.10 6.75
CA THR A 147 -2.52 -35.13 7.31
C THR A 147 -1.22 -34.56 7.86
N LEU A 148 -0.63 -33.55 7.21
CA LEU A 148 0.63 -32.95 7.62
C LEU A 148 0.41 -31.86 8.69
N SER A 149 1.39 -31.68 9.58
CA SER A 149 1.42 -30.53 10.51
C SER A 149 1.93 -29.28 9.80
N GLY A 150 1.67 -28.10 10.36
CA GLY A 150 2.20 -26.84 9.86
C GLY A 150 3.74 -26.83 9.80
N ASP A 151 4.42 -27.46 10.76
CA ASP A 151 5.89 -27.56 10.75
C ASP A 151 6.41 -28.41 9.59
N HIS A 152 5.71 -29.51 9.27
CA HIS A 152 6.06 -30.32 8.11
C HIS A 152 5.84 -29.56 6.81
N LEU A 153 4.78 -28.73 6.72
CA LEU A 153 4.57 -27.85 5.55
C LEU A 153 5.69 -26.81 5.44
N ALA A 154 6.05 -26.17 6.55
CA ALA A 154 7.09 -25.14 6.56
C ALA A 154 8.47 -25.70 6.16
N ALA A 155 8.76 -26.95 6.54
CA ALA A 155 10.01 -27.61 6.17
C ALA A 155 10.13 -27.95 4.67
N MET A 156 9.04 -27.86 3.89
CA MET A 156 9.07 -28.16 2.46
C MET A 156 9.66 -27.04 1.61
N THR A 157 9.79 -25.84 2.16
CA THR A 157 10.22 -24.64 1.41
C THR A 157 11.19 -23.81 2.22
N THR A 158 12.01 -23.03 1.52
CA THR A 158 12.90 -22.03 2.14
C THR A 158 12.29 -20.62 2.16
N LEU A 159 11.07 -20.47 1.64
CA LEU A 159 10.39 -19.18 1.54
C LEU A 159 9.98 -18.62 2.92
N PRO A 160 9.93 -17.30 3.09
CA PRO A 160 9.44 -16.69 4.32
C PRO A 160 7.94 -17.01 4.50
N ILE A 161 7.60 -17.54 5.68
CA ILE A 161 6.23 -17.92 6.02
C ILE A 161 5.53 -16.78 6.74
N ASP A 162 4.45 -16.25 6.15
CA ASP A 162 3.64 -15.19 6.77
C ASP A 162 2.69 -15.75 7.83
N PHE A 163 2.14 -16.94 7.59
CA PHE A 163 1.20 -17.57 8.52
C PHE A 163 1.31 -19.08 8.50
N LYS A 164 1.17 -19.70 9.67
CA LYS A 164 1.19 -21.15 9.86
C LYS A 164 0.20 -21.55 10.95
N GLN A 165 -0.52 -22.64 10.74
CA GLN A 165 -1.45 -23.20 11.70
C GLN A 165 -1.48 -24.72 11.62
N ASN A 166 -1.64 -25.39 12.77
CA ASN A 166 -1.83 -26.83 12.82
C ASN A 166 -3.30 -27.21 12.77
N LYS A 167 -3.57 -28.38 12.21
CA LYS A 167 -4.86 -29.06 12.36
C LYS A 167 -5.20 -29.23 13.84
N GLY A 168 -6.45 -28.92 14.20
CA GLY A 168 -6.97 -29.09 15.55
C GLY A 168 -6.93 -27.81 16.39
N ASP A 169 -6.21 -26.77 15.96
CA ASP A 169 -6.21 -25.48 16.64
C ASP A 169 -7.58 -24.78 16.47
N LEU A 170 -7.87 -24.31 15.26
CA LEU A 170 -9.19 -23.75 14.88
C LEU A 170 -9.77 -24.42 13.63
N LEU A 171 -8.92 -25.12 12.86
CA LEU A 171 -9.27 -25.67 11.56
C LEU A 171 -9.11 -27.20 11.54
N LYS A 172 -9.88 -27.85 10.66
CA LYS A 172 -9.81 -29.31 10.45
C LYS A 172 -8.61 -29.75 9.58
N PHE A 173 -7.73 -28.82 9.24
CA PHE A 173 -6.52 -29.01 8.42
C PHE A 173 -5.43 -28.06 8.90
N SER A 174 -4.17 -28.41 8.63
CA SER A 174 -3.03 -27.50 8.79
C SER A 174 -2.95 -26.57 7.59
N LEU A 175 -2.45 -25.36 7.82
CA LEU A 175 -2.40 -24.30 6.81
C LEU A 175 -1.05 -23.57 6.89
N LEU A 176 -0.56 -23.16 5.72
CA LEU A 176 0.63 -22.33 5.56
C LEU A 176 0.38 -21.30 4.47
N ASP A 177 0.70 -20.03 4.75
CA ASP A 177 0.62 -18.92 3.80
C ASP A 177 1.98 -18.27 3.57
N ILE A 178 2.22 -17.90 2.32
CA ILE A 178 3.30 -17.04 1.87
C ILE A 178 2.65 -15.86 1.15
N ALA A 179 3.02 -14.63 1.52
CA ALA A 179 2.42 -13.41 1.01
C ALA A 179 3.48 -12.49 0.38
N PRO A 180 3.09 -11.61 -0.54
CA PRO A 180 3.95 -10.53 -1.02
C PRO A 180 4.23 -9.52 0.11
N SER A 181 5.31 -8.74 -0.03
CA SER A 181 5.61 -7.66 0.89
C SER A 181 4.63 -6.49 0.73
N ILE A 182 4.12 -6.24 -0.48
CA ILE A 182 3.09 -5.23 -0.73
C ILE A 182 1.80 -5.62 0.00
N LYS A 183 1.42 -4.84 1.01
CA LYS A 183 0.21 -5.09 1.80
C LYS A 183 -1.03 -4.43 1.22
N VAL A 184 -0.92 -3.22 0.66
CA VAL A 184 -2.05 -2.48 0.06
C VAL A 184 -1.84 -2.25 -1.42
N GLY A 185 -2.88 -2.38 -2.23
CA GLY A 185 -2.83 -2.12 -3.67
C GLY A 185 -3.62 -3.13 -4.49
N PRO A 186 -3.52 -3.02 -5.84
CA PRO A 186 -4.21 -3.90 -6.77
C PRO A 186 -3.78 -5.35 -6.63
N VAL A 187 -4.65 -6.29 -7.02
CA VAL A 187 -4.35 -7.73 -6.99
C VAL A 187 -3.16 -8.05 -7.90
N GLU A 188 -3.06 -7.41 -9.05
CA GLU A 188 -2.09 -7.67 -10.10
C GLU A 188 -0.66 -7.42 -9.63
N GLU A 189 -0.42 -6.28 -8.98
CA GLU A 189 0.90 -5.92 -8.46
C GLU A 189 1.35 -6.90 -7.36
N LYS A 190 0.42 -7.21 -6.45
CA LYS A 190 0.66 -8.18 -5.37
C LYS A 190 0.89 -9.59 -5.90
N LEU A 191 0.18 -9.97 -6.96
CA LEU A 191 0.33 -11.25 -7.62
C LEU A 191 1.68 -11.33 -8.34
N SER A 192 2.10 -10.29 -9.07
CA SER A 192 3.42 -10.24 -9.71
C SER A 192 4.52 -10.49 -8.67
N GLU A 193 4.49 -9.74 -7.57
CA GLU A 193 5.49 -9.87 -6.51
C GLU A 193 5.47 -11.27 -5.86
N LEU A 194 4.28 -11.80 -5.57
CA LEU A 194 4.16 -13.15 -5.01
C LEU A 194 4.71 -14.21 -5.97
N LEU A 195 4.38 -14.14 -7.26
CA LEU A 195 4.85 -15.10 -8.25
C LEU A 195 6.38 -15.04 -8.41
N ASP A 196 6.96 -13.84 -8.35
CA ASP A 196 8.41 -13.67 -8.36
C ASP A 196 9.06 -14.27 -7.11
N LEU A 197 8.46 -14.03 -5.93
CA LEU A 197 8.93 -14.60 -4.66
C LEU A 197 8.91 -16.13 -4.70
N ILE A 198 7.77 -16.75 -5.00
CA ILE A 198 7.65 -18.21 -4.96
C ILE A 198 8.46 -18.89 -6.07
N ALA A 199 8.72 -18.21 -7.18
CA ALA A 199 9.60 -18.73 -8.24
C ALA A 199 11.07 -18.88 -7.81
N THR A 200 11.48 -18.28 -6.67
CA THR A 200 12.82 -18.47 -6.11
C THR A 200 13.02 -19.85 -5.47
N ASP A 201 11.94 -20.56 -5.13
CA ASP A 201 11.96 -21.91 -4.56
C ASP A 201 10.93 -22.81 -5.27
N LYS A 202 11.20 -23.09 -6.56
CA LYS A 202 10.29 -23.88 -7.40
C LYS A 202 10.06 -25.29 -6.87
N GLU A 203 11.09 -25.91 -6.31
CA GLU A 203 11.00 -27.28 -5.78
C GLU A 203 10.13 -27.33 -4.53
N GLY A 204 10.34 -26.40 -3.58
CA GLY A 204 9.51 -26.33 -2.38
C GLY A 204 8.05 -26.00 -2.70
N VAL A 205 7.82 -25.09 -3.65
CA VAL A 205 6.46 -24.78 -4.13
C VAL A 205 5.82 -25.99 -4.79
N ALA A 206 6.53 -26.70 -5.66
CA ALA A 206 6.01 -27.92 -6.30
C ALA A 206 5.64 -28.99 -5.26
N ASN A 207 6.48 -29.18 -4.24
CA ASN A 207 6.20 -30.10 -3.13
C ASN A 207 4.92 -29.69 -2.37
N LEU A 208 4.75 -28.40 -2.06
CA LEU A 208 3.55 -27.89 -1.40
C LEU A 208 2.29 -28.02 -2.27
N VAL A 209 2.41 -27.78 -3.58
CA VAL A 209 1.32 -27.99 -4.55
C VAL A 209 0.87 -29.44 -4.54
N THR A 210 1.80 -30.38 -4.72
CA THR A 210 1.48 -31.80 -4.87
C THR A 210 1.04 -32.46 -3.56
N THR A 211 1.67 -32.13 -2.43
CA THR A 211 1.44 -32.84 -1.15
C THR A 211 0.43 -32.14 -0.23
N ALA A 212 0.19 -30.85 -0.44
CA ALA A 212 -0.59 -30.01 0.45
C ALA A 212 -1.52 -29.05 -0.29
N ASN A 213 -1.99 -29.41 -1.48
CA ASN A 213 -3.00 -28.66 -2.25
C ASN A 213 -2.65 -27.16 -2.36
N GLY A 214 -1.37 -26.84 -2.58
CA GLY A 214 -0.86 -25.49 -2.75
C GLY A 214 -1.54 -24.77 -3.92
N ASN A 215 -2.02 -23.55 -3.67
CA ASN A 215 -2.68 -22.72 -4.68
C ASN A 215 -2.56 -21.23 -4.34
N ILE A 216 -2.78 -20.37 -5.33
CA ILE A 216 -2.93 -18.94 -5.10
C ILE A 216 -4.35 -18.66 -4.60
N GLN A 217 -4.47 -17.91 -3.51
CA GLN A 217 -5.74 -17.42 -2.98
C GLN A 217 -5.78 -15.90 -3.01
N VAL A 218 -6.88 -15.39 -3.57
CA VAL A 218 -7.21 -13.98 -3.57
C VAL A 218 -8.49 -13.75 -2.80
N ILE A 219 -8.46 -12.82 -1.86
CA ILE A 219 -9.63 -12.31 -1.14
C ILE A 219 -9.76 -10.84 -1.46
N MET A 220 -10.92 -10.42 -1.98
CA MET A 220 -11.22 -9.03 -2.32
C MET A 220 -12.40 -8.55 -1.48
N ASP A 221 -12.14 -7.54 -0.65
CA ASP A 221 -13.14 -6.89 0.21
C ASP A 221 -13.54 -5.55 -0.43
N PHE A 222 -14.62 -5.55 -1.21
CA PHE A 222 -15.10 -4.35 -1.93
C PHE A 222 -15.96 -3.43 -1.07
N HIS A 223 -16.02 -2.15 -1.48
CA HIS A 223 -17.09 -1.26 -1.06
C HIS A 223 -18.39 -1.57 -1.82
N GLY A 224 -19.47 -1.89 -1.12
CA GLY A 224 -20.76 -2.27 -1.69
C GLY A 224 -21.61 -1.11 -2.21
N GLY A 225 -21.22 0.14 -1.98
CA GLY A 225 -22.09 1.29 -2.25
C GLY A 225 -22.28 1.62 -3.72
N ASN A 226 -21.26 1.49 -4.57
CA ASN A 226 -21.37 1.83 -6.00
C ASN A 226 -21.90 0.68 -6.88
N GLN A 227 -22.16 -0.50 -6.30
CA GLN A 227 -22.57 -1.73 -7.01
C GLN A 227 -21.63 -2.19 -8.14
N ILE A 228 -20.45 -1.58 -8.27
CA ILE A 228 -19.43 -1.96 -9.24
C ILE A 228 -18.36 -2.72 -8.46
N LEU A 229 -18.44 -4.05 -8.54
CA LEU A 229 -17.36 -4.91 -8.11
C LEU A 229 -16.29 -4.86 -9.20
N GLY A 230 -15.08 -4.43 -8.83
CA GLY A 230 -13.93 -4.45 -9.73
C GLY A 230 -13.59 -5.86 -10.20
N GLY A 231 -12.64 -5.95 -11.14
CA GLY A 231 -12.14 -7.22 -11.66
C GLY A 231 -10.68 -7.43 -11.30
N VAL A 232 -10.16 -8.60 -11.69
CA VAL A 232 -8.73 -8.90 -11.70
C VAL A 232 -8.30 -9.20 -13.13
N ALA A 233 -7.28 -8.50 -13.59
CA ALA A 233 -6.69 -8.64 -14.91
C ALA A 233 -5.41 -9.46 -14.84
N LEU A 234 -5.49 -10.74 -15.20
CA LEU A 234 -4.30 -11.59 -15.29
C LEU A 234 -3.60 -11.33 -16.64
N SER A 235 -2.35 -10.86 -16.58
CA SER A 235 -1.52 -10.72 -17.77
C SER A 235 -1.09 -12.09 -18.30
N GLU A 236 -0.63 -12.13 -19.56
CA GLU A 236 -0.04 -13.34 -20.12
C GLU A 236 1.14 -13.85 -19.26
N GLU A 237 1.96 -12.94 -18.75
CA GLU A 237 3.07 -13.27 -17.86
C GLU A 237 2.59 -13.94 -16.56
N HIS A 238 1.52 -13.44 -15.93
CA HIS A 238 0.93 -14.08 -14.75
C HIS A 238 0.52 -15.52 -15.05
N ILE A 239 -0.19 -15.72 -16.16
CA ILE A 239 -0.68 -17.04 -16.57
C ILE A 239 0.49 -18.00 -16.81
N GLN A 240 1.53 -17.55 -17.51
CA GLN A 240 2.71 -18.36 -17.81
C GLN A 240 3.47 -18.74 -16.53
N LYS A 241 3.72 -17.80 -15.62
CA LYS A 241 4.40 -18.07 -14.33
C LYS A 241 3.61 -19.07 -13.48
N MET A 242 2.29 -18.91 -13.40
CA MET A 242 1.43 -19.85 -12.67
C MET A 242 1.44 -21.25 -13.30
N ALA A 243 1.38 -21.33 -14.62
CA ALA A 243 1.43 -22.61 -15.34
C ALA A 243 2.76 -23.35 -15.11
N GLN A 244 3.88 -22.64 -15.14
CA GLN A 244 5.21 -23.22 -14.86
C GLN A 244 5.34 -23.81 -13.44
N LEU A 245 4.57 -23.27 -12.49
CA LEU A 245 4.55 -23.72 -11.10
C LEU A 245 3.37 -24.67 -10.80
N ASN A 246 2.61 -25.07 -11.83
CA ASN A 246 1.41 -25.89 -11.72
C ASN A 246 0.39 -25.35 -10.69
N LEU A 247 0.25 -24.02 -10.64
CA LEU A 247 -0.60 -23.35 -9.66
C LEU A 247 -2.03 -23.25 -10.15
N SER A 248 -2.96 -23.54 -9.24
CA SER A 248 -4.36 -23.12 -9.37
C SER A 248 -4.59 -21.77 -8.71
N PHE A 249 -5.68 -21.11 -9.07
CA PHE A 249 -6.03 -19.77 -8.62
C PHE A 249 -7.47 -19.72 -8.11
N ASN A 250 -7.67 -19.25 -6.88
CA ASN A 250 -8.98 -19.23 -6.23
C ASN A 250 -9.33 -17.81 -5.76
N PHE A 251 -10.57 -17.38 -6.04
CA PHE A 251 -11.09 -16.07 -5.63
C PHE A 251 -12.16 -16.19 -4.55
N PHE A 252 -12.09 -15.30 -3.57
CA PHE A 252 -13.16 -15.00 -2.63
C PHE A 252 -13.49 -13.52 -2.74
N VAL A 253 -14.73 -13.22 -3.11
CA VAL A 253 -15.21 -11.84 -3.28
C VAL A 253 -16.25 -11.56 -2.21
N THR A 254 -16.04 -10.48 -1.46
CA THR A 254 -16.96 -9.99 -0.45
C THR A 254 -17.22 -8.50 -0.65
N SER A 255 -18.28 -7.98 -0.05
CA SER A 255 -18.64 -6.57 -0.12
C SER A 255 -19.07 -6.05 1.24
N TRP A 256 -18.59 -4.86 1.59
CA TRP A 256 -18.74 -4.21 2.89
C TRP A 256 -19.19 -2.75 2.75
N GLY A 257 -19.50 -2.11 3.87
CA GLY A 257 -19.79 -0.68 3.94
C GLY A 257 -21.23 -0.28 3.62
N LYS A 258 -21.48 1.02 3.77
CA LYS A 258 -22.81 1.63 3.55
C LYS A 258 -23.11 1.78 2.06
N ARG A 259 -24.40 1.78 1.71
CA ARG A 259 -24.85 2.07 0.34
C ARG A 259 -25.02 3.58 0.13
N PHE A 260 -24.73 4.06 -1.07
CA PHE A 260 -25.20 5.39 -1.49
C PHE A 260 -26.72 5.41 -1.46
N LYS A 261 -27.29 6.55 -1.06
CA LYS A 261 -28.74 6.77 -1.06
C LYS A 261 -29.25 7.08 -2.45
#